data_AF-A0A662G283-F1
#
_entry.id   AF-A0A662G283-F1
#
_cell.length_a   1.000
_cell.length_b   1.000
_cell.length_c   1.000
_cell.angle_alpha   90.00
_cell.angle_beta   90.00
_cell.angle_gamma   90.00
#
_symmetry.space_group_name_H-M   'P 1'
#
loop_
_entity.id
_entity.type
_entity.pdbx_description
1 polymer ?
#
loop_
_entity_poly.entity_id
_entity_poly.type
_entity_poly.pdbx_seq_one_letter_code
_entity_poly.pdbx_strand_id
1 'polypeptide(L)' 'MKRELAKIELLKTLELHHPSLIPDVTVDHAIAAIKNAVKYRIEGWDGYIISLADALGASIVYTIDQRLTKVRHLSIV' A
#
# COMPACT_ATOMS: atom_id res chain seq x y z
N MET A 1 6.93 5.12 27.12
CA MET A 1 7.58 3.80 26.96
C MET A 1 7.19 3.09 25.65
N LYS A 2 5.91 2.74 25.41
CA LYS A 2 5.52 2.00 24.17
C LYS A 2 5.79 2.73 22.84
N ARG A 3 5.54 4.05 22.77
CA ARG A 3 5.79 4.85 21.54
C ARG A 3 7.28 4.96 21.20
N GLU A 4 8.15 5.04 22.20
CA GLU A 4 9.59 5.15 21.97
C GLU A 4 10.16 3.84 21.42
N LEU A 5 9.72 2.69 21.96
CA LEU A 5 10.08 1.39 21.40
C LEU A 5 9.57 1.23 19.96
N ALA A 6 8.32 1.61 19.68
CA ALA A 6 7.78 1.56 18.33
C ALA A 6 8.59 2.44 17.35
N LYS A 7 8.98 3.65 17.78
CA LYS A 7 9.85 4.53 16.98
C LYS A 7 11.18 3.85 16.65
N ILE A 8 11.85 3.26 17.65
CA ILE A 8 13.14 2.60 17.46
C ILE A 8 13.01 1.44 16.46
N GLU A 9 12.00 0.58 16.61
CA GLU A 9 11.82 -0.58 15.72
C GLU A 9 11.42 -0.18 14.30
N LEU A 10 10.60 0.86 14.13
CA LEU A 10 10.27 1.41 12.82
C LEU A 10 11.51 1.98 12.13
N LEU A 11 12.35 2.73 12.84
CA LEU A 11 13.59 3.28 12.29
C LEU A 11 14.55 2.17 11.86
N LYS A 12 14.79 1.16 12.70
CA LYS A 12 15.60 -0.02 12.35
C LYS A 12 15.09 -0.74 11.10
N THR A 13 13.78 -0.83 10.94
CA THR A 13 13.18 -1.46 9.75
C THR A 13 13.51 -0.66 8.49
N LEU A 14 13.44 0.66 8.55
CA LEU A 14 13.78 1.54 7.41
C LEU A 14 15.28 1.51 7.08
N GLU A 15 16.14 1.36 8.08
CA GLU A 15 17.61 1.21 7.90
C GLU A 15 18.01 -0.05 7.11
N LEU A 16 17.11 -1.02 6.92
CA LEU A 16 17.36 -2.20 6.09
C LEU A 16 17.52 -1.86 4.60
N HIS A 17 17.03 -0.70 4.14
CA HIS A 17 17.05 -0.27 2.73
C HIS A 17 16.57 -1.37 1.76
N HIS A 18 15.60 -2.18 2.20
CA HIS A 18 15.17 -3.34 1.43
C HIS A 18 14.33 -2.89 0.23
N PRO A 19 14.48 -3.48 -0.98
CA PRO A 19 13.72 -3.08 -2.17
C PRO A 19 12.19 -3.20 -2.06
N SER A 20 11.68 -3.94 -1.07
CA SER A 20 10.25 -4.00 -0.78
C SER A 20 9.70 -2.75 -0.08
N LEU A 21 10.58 -1.88 0.43
CA LEU A 21 10.21 -0.57 0.94
C LEU A 21 10.21 0.39 -0.26
N ILE A 22 9.02 0.72 -0.74
CA ILE A 22 8.85 1.60 -1.90
C ILE A 22 8.84 3.05 -1.42
N PRO A 23 9.91 3.83 -1.63
CA PRO A 23 10.05 5.15 -1.02
C PRO A 23 9.32 6.25 -1.82
N ASP A 24 9.18 6.05 -3.13
CA ASP A 24 8.71 7.06 -4.06
C ASP A 24 7.40 6.62 -4.72
N VAL A 25 6.48 7.58 -4.86
CA VAL A 25 5.28 7.42 -5.68
C VAL A 25 5.56 7.98 -7.07
N THR A 26 5.72 7.10 -8.05
CA THR A 26 5.91 7.53 -9.44
C THR A 26 4.64 8.19 -9.99
N VAL A 27 4.79 9.04 -11.02
CA VAL A 27 3.65 9.67 -11.71
C VAL A 27 2.68 8.62 -12.25
N ASP A 28 3.20 7.52 -12.80
CA ASP A 28 2.37 6.42 -13.32
C ASP A 28 1.57 5.76 -12.20
N HIS A 29 2.19 5.51 -11.05
CA HIS A 29 1.48 5.00 -9.88
C HIS A 29 0.40 5.96 -9.38
N ALA A 30 0.67 7.26 -9.37
CA ALA A 30 -0.30 8.28 -8.97
C ALA A 30 -1.49 8.33 -9.94
N ILE A 31 -1.25 8.28 -11.26
CA ILE A 31 -2.31 8.23 -12.27
C ILE A 31 -3.16 6.97 -12.09
N ALA A 32 -2.53 5.81 -11.93
CA ALA A 32 -3.23 4.55 -11.69
C ALA A 32 -4.02 4.56 -10.38
N ALA A 33 -3.47 5.16 -9.31
CA ALA A 33 -4.14 5.32 -8.03
C ALA A 33 -5.44 6.12 -8.17
N ILE A 34 -5.41 7.26 -8.87
CA ILE A 34 -6.59 8.08 -9.12
C ILE A 34 -7.65 7.29 -9.91
N LYS A 35 -7.23 6.56 -10.95
CA LYS A 35 -8.14 5.71 -11.74
C LYS A 35 -8.78 4.61 -10.88
N ASN A 36 -8.00 3.93 -10.04
CA ASN A 36 -8.48 2.89 -9.13
C ASN A 36 -9.42 3.45 -8.06
N ALA A 37 -9.10 4.61 -7.49
CA ALA A 37 -9.94 5.30 -6.50
C ALA A 37 -11.35 5.55 -7.02
N VAL A 38 -11.46 6.09 -8.25
CA VAL A 38 -12.74 6.31 -8.93
C VAL A 38 -13.44 4.99 -9.26
N LYS A 39 -12.71 4.04 -9.86
CA LYS A 39 -13.25 2.74 -10.29
C LYS A 39 -13.86 1.95 -9.14
N TYR A 40 -13.18 1.88 -8.00
CA TYR A 40 -13.58 1.06 -6.86
C TYR A 40 -14.27 1.84 -5.75
N ARG A 41 -14.43 3.17 -5.89
CA ARG A 41 -15.01 4.07 -4.89
C ARG A 41 -14.30 3.93 -3.53
N ILE A 42 -13.00 4.13 -3.55
CA ILE A 42 -12.06 4.05 -2.41
C ILE A 42 -11.21 5.32 -2.36
N GLU A 43 -10.41 5.47 -1.31
CA GLU A 43 -9.54 6.64 -1.15
C GLU A 43 -8.33 6.61 -2.10
N GLY A 44 -7.69 7.76 -2.31
CA GLY A 44 -6.51 7.85 -3.21
C GLY A 44 -5.35 6.95 -2.76
N TRP A 45 -5.13 6.85 -1.45
CA TRP A 45 -4.10 5.97 -0.88
C TRP A 45 -4.43 4.48 -1.07
N ASP A 46 -5.70 4.08 -0.92
CA ASP A 46 -6.16 2.72 -1.25
C ASP A 46 -5.95 2.41 -2.74
N GLY A 47 -6.24 3.40 -3.60
CA GLY A 47 -5.97 3.33 -5.03
C GLY A 47 -4.50 3.10 -5.35
N TYR A 48 -3.59 3.73 -4.60
CA TYR A 48 -2.15 3.55 -4.73
C TYR A 48 -1.71 2.15 -4.29
N ILE A 49 -2.24 1.62 -3.19
CA ILE A 49 -1.95 0.24 -2.74
C ILE A 49 -2.32 -0.78 -3.84
N ILE A 50 -3.48 -0.60 -4.50
CA ILE A 50 -3.89 -1.46 -5.62
C ILE A 50 -2.96 -1.31 -6.82
N SER A 51 -2.61 -0.06 -7.18
CA SER A 51 -1.66 0.25 -8.25
C SER A 51 -0.31 -0.45 -8.04
N LEU A 52 0.17 -0.45 -6.79
CA LEU A 52 1.41 -1.12 -6.43
C LEU A 52 1.26 -2.64 -6.45
N ALA A 53 0.16 -3.19 -5.93
CA ALA A 53 -0.11 -4.62 -5.96
C ALA A 53 -0.14 -5.16 -7.40
N ASP A 54 -0.84 -4.46 -8.30
CA ASP A 54 -0.93 -4.81 -9.71
C ASP A 54 0.46 -4.78 -10.38
N ALA A 55 1.27 -3.74 -10.12
CA ALA A 55 2.60 -3.60 -10.70
C ALA A 55 3.61 -4.64 -10.20
N LEU A 56 3.48 -5.08 -8.95
CA LEU A 56 4.31 -6.12 -8.35
C LEU A 56 3.80 -7.54 -8.67
N GLY A 57 2.67 -7.68 -9.35
CA GLY A 57 2.02 -8.98 -9.58
C GLY A 57 1.53 -9.65 -8.29
N ALA A 58 1.25 -8.87 -7.25
CA ALA A 58 0.78 -9.36 -5.97
C ALA A 58 -0.71 -9.72 -6.05
N SER A 59 -1.09 -10.85 -5.46
CA SER A 59 -2.48 -11.31 -5.37
C SER A 59 -3.12 -11.09 -4.01
N ILE A 60 -2.33 -10.67 -3.00
CA ILE A 60 -2.75 -10.51 -1.61
C ILE A 60 -2.30 -9.15 -1.10
N VAL A 61 -3.19 -8.43 -0.40
CA VAL A 61 -2.88 -7.21 0.34
C VAL A 61 -3.25 -7.42 1.80
N TYR A 62 -2.27 -7.27 2.69
CA TYR A 62 -2.48 -7.33 4.13
C TYR A 62 -2.79 -5.94 4.67
N THR A 63 -3.98 -5.74 5.22
CA THR A 63 -4.43 -4.44 5.72
C THR A 63 -5.56 -4.59 6.72
N ILE A 64 -5.58 -3.68 7.70
CA ILE A 64 -6.71 -3.57 8.62
C ILE A 64 -7.91 -2.85 7.99
N ASP A 65 -7.75 -2.20 6.83
CA ASP A 65 -8.83 -1.47 6.16
C ASP A 65 -9.67 -2.39 5.27
N GLN A 66 -10.85 -2.73 5.76
CA GLN A 66 -11.79 -3.61 5.06
C GLN A 66 -12.44 -2.96 3.82
N ARG A 67 -12.30 -1.66 3.57
CA ARG A 67 -12.87 -1.00 2.39
C ARG A 67 -12.27 -1.51 1.08
N LEU A 68 -11.05 -2.01 1.12
CA LEU A 68 -10.34 -2.60 -0.02
C LEU A 68 -10.97 -3.91 -0.52
N THR A 69 -11.86 -4.55 0.26
CA THR A 69 -12.60 -5.75 -0.16
C THR A 69 -13.48 -5.55 -1.41
N LYS A 70 -13.71 -4.29 -1.83
CA LYS A 70 -14.37 -3.95 -3.10
C LYS A 70 -13.57 -4.37 -4.33
N VAL A 71 -12.26 -4.60 -4.19
CA VAL A 71 -11.33 -4.96 -5.27
C VAL A 71 -11.27 -6.48 -5.39
N ARG A 72 -12.10 -7.03 -6.30
CA ARG A 72 -12.36 -8.48 -6.34
C ARG A 72 -11.20 -9.34 -6.82
N HIS A 73 -10.22 -8.78 -7.52
CA HIS A 73 -9.07 -9.54 -8.04
C HIS A 73 -7.92 -9.65 -7.03
N LEU A 74 -8.02 -8.98 -5.89
CA LEU A 74 -7.06 -9.04 -4.79
C LEU A 74 -7.69 -9.73 -3.58
N SER A 75 -6.92 -10.60 -2.92
CA SER A 75 -7.29 -11.14 -1.61
C SER A 75 -6.90 -10.14 -0.54
N ILE A 76 -7.88 -9.65 0.23
CA ILE A 76 -7.65 -8.71 1.33
C ILE A 76 -7.64 -9.49 2.64
N VAL A 77 -6.55 -9.38 3.40
CA VAL A 77 -6.32 -10.11 4.66
C VAL A 77 -6.07 -9.15 5.81
#